data_AF-A0A3M3EYI2-F1
#
_entry.id   AF-A0A3M3EYI2-F1
#
_cell.length_a   1.000
_cell.length_b   1.000
_cell.length_c   1.000
_cell.angle_alpha   90.00
_cell.angle_beta   90.00
_cell.angle_gamma   90.00
#
_symmetry.space_group_name_H-M   'P 1'
#
loop_
_entity.id
_entity.type
_entity.pdbx_description
1 polymer ?
#
loop_
_entity_poly.entity_id
_entity_poly.type
_entity_poly.pdbx_seq_one_letter_code
_entity_poly.pdbx_strand_id
1 'polypeptide(L)' 'MNTAMQNNSSRTETLKARKTHLSALLKLMGSRWGKSTAIQNLTANAIKAELSLIDQKLKRRS' A
#
# COMPACT_ATOMS: atom_id res chain seq x y z
N MET A 1 20.05 7.62 23.73
CA MET A 1 19.73 8.09 22.35
C MET A 1 18.69 7.13 21.78
N ASN A 2 17.46 7.61 21.50
CA ASN A 2 16.26 6.81 21.22
C ASN A 2 16.27 6.16 19.82
N THR A 3 17.12 5.15 19.61
CA THR A 3 17.20 4.41 18.33
C THR A 3 15.92 3.64 18.00
N ALA A 4 15.15 3.22 19.02
CA ALA A 4 13.87 2.55 18.84
C ALA A 4 12.76 3.48 18.29
N MET A 5 12.75 4.77 18.67
CA MET A 5 11.76 5.74 18.20
C MET A 5 12.00 6.15 16.74
N GLN A 6 13.27 6.28 16.32
CA GLN A 6 13.61 6.58 14.93
C GLN A 6 13.25 5.43 13.98
N ASN A 7 13.44 4.17 14.39
CA ASN A 7 13.07 2.99 13.59
C ASN A 7 11.56 2.87 13.42
N ASN A 8 10.79 3.10 14.50
CA ASN A 8 9.34 3.04 14.44
C ASN A 8 8.74 4.15 13.57
N SER A 9 9.28 5.37 13.68
CA SER A 9 8.88 6.49 12.80
C SER A 9 9.23 6.20 11.33
N SER A 10 10.44 5.71 11.06
CA SER A 10 10.87 5.29 9.72
C SER A 10 9.99 4.19 9.14
N ARG A 11 9.58 3.18 9.92
CA ARG A 11 8.64 2.14 9.45
C ARG A 11 7.24 2.67 9.17
N THR A 12 6.72 3.57 10.00
CA THR A 12 5.41 4.20 9.77
C THR A 12 5.42 5.08 8.52
N GLU A 13 6.47 5.89 8.34
CA GLU A 13 6.65 6.70 7.13
C GLU A 13 6.88 5.83 5.88
N THR A 14 7.60 4.71 6.01
CA THR A 14 7.75 3.71 4.93
C THR A 14 6.41 3.07 4.57
N LEU A 15 5.57 2.73 5.57
CA LEU A 15 4.23 2.17 5.33
C LEU A 15 3.32 3.19 4.64
N LYS A 16 3.36 4.46 5.02
CA LYS A 16 2.63 5.54 4.33
C LYS A 16 3.11 5.73 2.90
N ALA A 17 4.43 5.80 2.67
CA ALA A 17 5.00 5.92 1.33
C ALA A 17 4.59 4.73 0.44
N ARG A 18 4.62 3.51 0.99
CA ARG A 18 4.18 2.30 0.28
C ARG A 18 2.68 2.32 -0.03
N LYS A 19 1.84 2.80 0.89
CA LYS A 19 0.39 3.00 0.67
C LYS A 19 0.14 3.97 -0.49
N THR A 20 0.84 5.10 -0.51
CA THR A 20 0.73 6.11 -1.57
C THR A 20 1.16 5.54 -2.93
N HIS A 21 2.28 4.84 -2.97
CA HIS A 21 2.78 4.20 -4.20
C HIS A 21 1.81 3.15 -4.76
N LEU A 22 1.29 2.26 -3.91
CA LEU A 22 0.32 1.23 -4.30
C LEU A 22 -1.01 1.84 -4.78
N SER A 23 -1.45 2.94 -4.16
CA SER A 23 -2.66 3.66 -4.58
C SER A 23 -2.48 4.36 -5.94
N ALA A 24 -1.28 4.90 -6.20
CA ALA A 24 -0.94 5.48 -7.50
C ALA A 24 -0.89 4.40 -8.61
N LEU A 25 -0.29 3.24 -8.32
CA LEU A 25 -0.30 2.07 -9.21
C LEU A 25 -1.73 1.62 -9.55
N LEU A 26 -2.61 1.55 -8.55
CA LEU A 26 -4.01 1.18 -8.78
C LEU A 26 -4.75 2.18 -9.70
N LYS A 27 -4.53 3.48 -9.51
CA LYS A 27 -5.09 4.53 -10.38
C LYS A 27 -4.56 4.44 -11.82
N LEU A 28 -3.25 4.24 -11.97
CA LEU A 28 -2.60 4.05 -13.29
C LEU A 28 -3.12 2.81 -14.01
N MET A 29 -3.35 1.72 -13.29
CA MET A 29 -3.95 0.52 -13.84
C MET A 29 -5.40 0.76 -14.30
N GLY A 30 -6.20 1.47 -13.49
CA GLY A 30 -7.58 1.82 -13.87
C GLY A 30 -7.68 2.75 -15.08
N SER A 31 -6.70 3.63 -15.32
CA SER A 31 -6.70 4.54 -16.48
C SER A 31 -6.14 3.90 -17.76
N ARG A 32 -5.27 2.88 -17.65
CA ARG A 32 -4.67 2.20 -18.83
C ARG A 32 -5.42 0.95 -19.29
N TRP A 33 -6.26 0.35 -18.45
CA TRP A 33 -6.90 -0.93 -18.78
C TRP A 33 -8.27 -0.75 -19.41
N GLY A 34 -8.31 -0.76 -20.75
CA GLY A 34 -9.55 -0.69 -21.52
C GLY A 34 -10.44 -1.93 -21.42
N LYS A 35 -9.89 -3.12 -21.18
CA LYS A 35 -10.63 -4.37 -20.94
C LYS A 35 -10.04 -5.10 -19.74
N SER A 36 -10.75 -5.10 -18.61
CA SER A 36 -10.30 -5.76 -17.39
C SER A 36 -10.11 -7.26 -17.64
N THR A 37 -8.85 -7.70 -17.73
CA THR A 37 -8.48 -9.11 -17.91
C THR A 37 -8.47 -9.81 -16.55
N ALA A 38 -8.64 -11.13 -16.49
CA ALA A 38 -8.59 -11.88 -15.22
C ALA A 38 -7.32 -11.57 -14.39
N ILE A 39 -6.18 -11.44 -15.06
CA ILE A 39 -4.89 -11.06 -14.44
C ILE A 39 -4.93 -9.65 -13.86
N GLN A 40 -5.60 -8.72 -14.53
CA GLN A 40 -5.73 -7.32 -14.09
C GLN A 40 -6.61 -7.23 -12.83
N ASN A 41 -7.72 -7.98 -12.79
CA ASN A 41 -8.54 -8.11 -11.60
C ASN A 41 -7.78 -8.76 -10.43
N LEU A 42 -7.04 -9.83 -10.68
CA LEU A 42 -6.17 -10.47 -9.67
C LEU A 42 -5.13 -9.49 -9.13
N THR A 43 -4.49 -8.71 -10.00
CA THR A 43 -3.48 -7.71 -9.62
C THR A 43 -4.10 -6.58 -8.80
N ALA A 44 -5.27 -6.06 -9.20
CA ALA A 44 -5.99 -5.03 -8.46
C ALA A 44 -6.42 -5.52 -7.07
N ASN A 45 -6.89 -6.78 -6.97
CA ASN A 45 -7.28 -7.39 -5.69
C ASN A 45 -6.06 -7.60 -4.77
N ALA A 46 -4.93 -8.05 -5.30
CA ALA A 46 -3.69 -8.18 -4.53
C ALA A 46 -3.22 -6.81 -3.98
N ILE A 47 -3.27 -5.75 -4.79
CA ILE A 47 -2.92 -4.40 -4.37
C ILE A 47 -3.88 -3.90 -3.27
N LYS A 48 -5.19 -4.12 -3.41
CA LYS A 48 -6.18 -3.78 -2.38
C LYS A 48 -5.95 -4.54 -1.06
N ALA A 49 -5.61 -5.83 -1.14
CA ALA A 49 -5.29 -6.63 0.03
C ALA A 49 -4.02 -6.12 0.75
N GLU A 50 -2.99 -5.76 0.01
CA GLU A 50 -1.76 -5.18 0.56
C GLU A 50 -2.02 -3.80 1.21
N LEU A 51 -2.87 -2.97 0.61
CA LEU A 51 -3.31 -1.70 1.21
C LEU A 51 -4.06 -1.92 2.54
N SER A 52 -4.96 -2.91 2.59
CA SER A 52 -5.69 -3.27 3.81
C SER A 52 -4.75 -3.78 4.91
N LEU A 53 -3.74 -4.58 4.54
CA LEU A 53 -2.71 -5.05 5.46
C LEU A 53 -1.85 -3.90 6.01
N ILE A 54 -1.47 -2.95 5.16
CA ILE A 54 -0.73 -1.75 5.57
C ILE A 54 -1.58 -0.91 6.53
N ASP A 55 -2.86 -0.71 6.24
CA ASP A 55 -3.77 0.03 7.13
C ASP A 55 -3.96 -0.67 8.47
N GLN A 56 -4.06 -2.00 8.49
CA GLN A 56 -4.12 -2.76 9.73
C GLN A 56 -2.82 -2.64 10.54
N LYS A 57 -1.65 -2.64 9.88
CA LYS A 57 -0.34 -2.44 10.53
C LYS A 57 -0.18 -1.03 11.10
N LEU A 58 -0.72 -0.02 10.41
CA LEU A 58 -0.76 1.36 10.90
C LEU A 58 -1.71 1.48 12.11
N LYS A 59 -2.91 0.92 12.03
CA LYS A 59 -3.93 0.97 13.09
C LYS A 59 -3.49 0.22 14.36
N ARG A 60 -2.77 -0.90 14.24
CA ARG A 60 -2.20 -1.63 15.40
C ARG A 60 -1.01 -0.91 16.06
N ARG A 61 -0.47 0.13 15.43
CA ARG A 61 0.67 0.93 15.92
C ARG A 61 0.28 2.38 16.26
N SER A 62 -1.01 2.73 16.11
CA SER A 62 -1.57 4.04 16.45
C SER A 62 -1.82 4.16 17.95
#